data_AF-U9SP94-F1
#
_entry.id   AF-U9SP94-F1
#
_cell.length_a   1.000
_cell.length_b   1.000
_cell.length_c   1.000
_cell.angle_alpha   90.00
_cell.angle_beta   90.00
_cell.angle_gamma   90.00
#
_symmetry.space_group_name_H-M   'P 1'
#
loop_
_entity.id
_entity.type
_entity.pdbx_description
1 polymer ?
#
loop_
_entity_poly.entity_id
_entity_poly.type
_entity_poly.pdbx_seq_one_letter_code
_entity_poly.pdbx_strand_id
1 'polypeptide(L)'
;MTDLTSFNKLYKLFKNNFVNKITININNKQSRNTLHHGKHTLKAGNKLTIPLPVTINRREMGFIGSKSTIEKACGIVTYEIDEKHKNNSPLLLIVGWRVSQ
;
A
#
# COMPACT_ATOMS: atom_id res chain seq x y z
N MET A 1 29.24 16.35 27.03
CA MET A 1 28.64 17.00 25.84
C MET A 1 28.45 15.92 24.79
N THR A 2 27.26 15.32 24.71
CA THR A 2 26.98 14.28 23.70
C THR A 2 27.00 14.91 22.32
N ASP A 3 27.95 14.46 21.50
CA ASP A 3 28.19 14.93 20.15
C ASP A 3 26.94 14.75 19.27
N LEU A 4 26.43 15.88 18.73
CA LEU A 4 25.28 15.94 17.83
C LEU A 4 25.44 15.01 16.61
N THR A 5 26.69 14.77 16.21
CA THR A 5 27.06 13.85 15.12
C THR A 5 26.75 12.40 15.47
N SER A 6 26.99 12.02 16.72
CA SER A 6 26.71 10.67 17.25
C SER A 6 25.20 10.42 17.33
N PHE A 7 24.41 11.41 17.77
CA PHE A 7 22.95 11.32 17.77
C PHE A 7 22.37 11.17 16.35
N ASN A 8 22.88 11.94 15.39
CA ASN A 8 22.45 11.86 13.99
C ASN A 8 22.78 10.51 13.33
N LYS A 9 23.93 9.90 13.66
CA LYS A 9 24.26 8.54 13.22
C LYS A 9 23.30 7.51 13.81
N LEU A 10 23.02 7.59 15.11
CA LEU A 10 22.06 6.72 15.78
C LEU A 10 20.68 6.84 15.14
N TYR A 11 20.19 8.06 14.96
CA TYR A 11 18.90 8.34 14.32
C TYR A 11 18.81 7.74 12.91
N LYS A 12 19.85 7.88 12.08
CA LYS A 12 19.89 7.26 10.74
C LYS A 12 19.87 5.72 10.81
N LEU A 13 20.59 5.12 11.76
CA LEU A 13 20.59 3.67 12.00
C LEU A 13 19.20 3.16 12.41
N PHE A 14 18.60 3.77 13.42
CA PHE A 14 17.27 3.41 13.91
C PHE A 14 16.19 3.63 12.83
N LYS A 15 16.25 4.75 12.11
CA LYS A 15 15.30 5.08 11.03
C LYS A 15 15.39 4.13 9.84
N ASN A 16 16.52 3.48 9.60
CA ASN A 16 16.68 2.54 8.48
C ASN A 16 16.32 1.09 8.87
N ASN A 17 16.52 0.72 10.14
CA ASN A 17 16.34 -0.66 10.60
C ASN A 17 14.92 -0.96 11.16
N PHE A 18 14.20 0.03 11.71
CA PHE A 18 12.83 -0.16 12.23
C PHE A 18 11.74 0.16 11.21
N VAL A 19 12.04 -0.01 9.92
CA VAL A 19 11.09 0.27 8.84
C VAL A 19 10.34 -0.99 8.49
N ASN A 20 9.10 -1.10 8.95
CA ASN A 20 8.21 -2.17 8.53
C ASN A 20 7.83 -1.95 7.06
N LYS A 21 8.21 -2.90 6.21
CA LYS A 21 7.90 -2.91 4.78
C LYS A 21 6.89 -4.00 4.49
N ILE A 22 5.89 -3.67 3.70
CA ILE A 22 4.88 -4.61 3.21
C ILE A 22 4.75 -4.47 1.70
N THR A 23 4.60 -5.61 1.04
CA THR A 23 4.21 -5.68 -0.37
C THR A 23 2.88 -6.40 -0.46
N ILE A 24 1.94 -5.80 -1.17
CA ILE A 24 0.61 -6.34 -1.42
C ILE A 24 0.54 -6.65 -2.91
N ASN A 25 0.20 -7.90 -3.21
CA ASN A 25 -0.01 -8.37 -4.57
C ASN A 25 -1.51 -8.58 -4.79
N ILE A 26 -2.07 -7.84 -5.75
CA ILE A 26 -3.45 -8.00 -6.20
C ILE A 26 -3.41 -8.81 -7.49
N ASN A 27 -3.68 -10.11 -7.37
CA ASN A 27 -3.63 -11.03 -8.49
C ASN A 27 -4.96 -11.06 -9.24
N ASN A 28 -5.04 -10.31 -10.35
CA ASN A 28 -6.23 -10.25 -11.21
C ASN A 28 -6.19 -11.26 -12.37
N LYS A 29 -5.29 -12.27 -12.31
CA LYS A 29 -5.06 -13.21 -13.42
C LYS A 29 -6.29 -14.04 -13.79
N GLN A 30 -7.11 -14.38 -12.79
CA GLN A 30 -8.27 -15.25 -12.95
C GLN A 30 -9.57 -14.47 -13.17
N SER A 31 -9.57 -13.15 -12.94
CA SER A 31 -10.74 -12.30 -13.14
C SER A 31 -10.94 -11.96 -14.61
N ARG A 32 -12.20 -11.79 -14.99
CA ARG A 32 -12.59 -11.24 -16.29
C ARG A 32 -12.73 -9.71 -16.28
N ASN A 33 -12.70 -9.11 -15.09
CA ASN A 33 -12.97 -7.70 -14.85
C ASN A 33 -11.67 -6.93 -14.64
N THR A 34 -11.64 -5.69 -15.09
CA THR A 34 -10.56 -4.74 -14.79
C THR A 34 -10.82 -4.08 -13.45
N LEU A 35 -9.76 -3.75 -12.72
CA LEU A 35 -9.84 -2.92 -11.52
C LEU A 35 -9.49 -1.48 -11.89
N HIS A 36 -10.37 -0.53 -11.58
CA HIS A 36 -10.24 0.89 -11.92
C HIS A 36 -10.18 1.78 -10.69
N HIS A 37 -9.77 3.03 -10.93
CA HIS A 37 -9.84 4.12 -9.96
C HIS A 37 -9.16 3.79 -8.63
N GLY A 38 -8.02 3.09 -8.69
CA GLY A 38 -7.25 2.71 -7.52
C GLY A 38 -7.02 3.92 -6.60
N LYS A 39 -7.53 3.83 -5.38
CA LYS A 39 -7.34 4.84 -4.31
C LYS A 39 -6.74 4.18 -3.08
N HIS A 40 -5.97 4.94 -2.31
CA HIS A 40 -5.42 4.46 -1.05
C HIS A 40 -5.60 5.47 0.07
N THR A 41 -5.62 4.97 1.30
CA THR A 41 -5.50 5.77 2.51
C THR A 41 -4.46 5.12 3.40
N LEU A 42 -3.44 5.88 3.79
CA LEU A 42 -2.37 5.43 4.67
C LEU A 42 -2.46 6.15 6.01
N LYS A 43 -2.18 5.43 7.11
CA LYS A 43 -2.06 6.07 8.43
C LYS A 43 -0.78 6.91 8.49
N ALA A 44 -0.75 7.91 9.38
CA ALA A 44 0.44 8.73 9.63
C ALA A 44 1.71 7.87 9.80
N GLY A 45 2.82 8.32 9.22
CA GLY A 45 4.08 7.59 9.20
C GLY A 45 4.18 6.45 8.17
N ASN A 46 3.12 6.14 7.44
CA ASN A 46 3.13 5.20 6.32
C ASN A 46 3.27 5.94 4.99
N LYS A 47 4.02 5.35 4.07
CA LYS A 47 4.17 5.84 2.70
C LYS A 47 4.23 4.71 1.70
N LEU A 48 3.81 4.96 0.47
CA LEU A 48 4.04 4.05 -0.64
C LEU A 48 5.53 4.05 -1.02
N THR A 49 6.06 2.88 -1.31
CA THR A 49 7.37 2.68 -1.94
C THR A 49 7.23 2.33 -3.41
N ILE A 50 6.16 1.63 -3.77
CA ILE A 50 5.75 1.39 -5.15
C ILE A 50 4.42 2.11 -5.32
N PRO A 51 4.27 3.01 -6.32
CA PRO A 51 3.03 3.72 -6.56
C PRO A 51 1.85 2.76 -6.73
N LEU A 52 0.68 3.19 -6.28
CA LEU A 52 -0.56 2.46 -6.49
C LEU A 52 -0.89 2.39 -7.99
N PRO A 53 -1.07 1.20 -8.58
CA PRO A 53 -1.60 1.10 -9.94
C PRO A 53 -3.03 1.66 -9.96
N VAL A 54 -3.27 2.68 -10.78
CA VAL A 54 -4.62 3.27 -10.93
C VAL A 54 -5.58 2.28 -11.59
N THR A 55 -5.03 1.42 -12.46
CA THR A 55 -5.76 0.37 -13.17
C THR A 55 -4.99 -0.95 -13.07
N ILE A 56 -5.69 -2.07 -12.93
CA ILE A 56 -5.13 -3.42 -13.07
C ILE A 56 -6.01 -4.17 -14.07
N ASN A 57 -5.49 -4.44 -15.28
CA ASN A 57 -6.32 -5.07 -16.31
C ASN A 57 -6.71 -6.49 -15.92
N ARG A 58 -7.77 -7.00 -16.57
CA ARG A 58 -8.07 -8.43 -16.56
C ARG A 58 -6.82 -9.23 -16.94
N ARG A 59 -6.60 -10.35 -16.26
CA ARG A 59 -5.44 -11.24 -16.50
C ARG A 59 -4.06 -10.68 -16.10
N GLU A 60 -4.00 -9.52 -15.44
CA GLU A 60 -2.75 -8.92 -14.94
C GLU A 60 -2.61 -9.02 -13.42
N MET A 61 -1.48 -8.53 -12.88
CA MET A 61 -1.25 -8.37 -11.44
C MET A 61 -0.88 -6.92 -11.14
N GLY A 62 -1.44 -6.39 -10.06
CA GLY A 62 -1.04 -5.11 -9.49
C GLY A 62 -0.19 -5.31 -8.24
N PHE A 63 0.80 -4.43 -8.05
CA PHE A 63 1.68 -4.46 -6.88
C PHE A 63 1.64 -3.13 -6.16
N ILE A 64 1.57 -3.20 -4.84
CA ILE A 64 1.65 -2.03 -3.97
C ILE A 64 2.71 -2.32 -2.93
N GLY A 65 3.68 -1.44 -2.82
CA GLY A 65 4.69 -1.49 -1.78
C GLY A 65 4.43 -0.36 -0.81
N SER A 66 4.45 -0.63 0.48
CA SER A 66 4.34 0.37 1.53
C SER A 66 5.42 0.17 2.58
N LYS A 67 5.88 1.27 3.15
CA LYS A 67 6.75 1.26 4.33
C LYS A 67 6.19 2.17 5.41
N SER A 68 6.39 1.75 6.66
CA SER A 68 6.13 2.58 7.83
C SER A 68 7.44 2.97 8.50
N THR A 69 7.55 4.24 8.87
CA THR A 69 8.62 4.72 9.76
C THR A 69 8.19 4.67 11.24
N ILE A 70 7.01 4.12 11.51
CA ILE A 70 6.45 3.87 12.83
C ILE A 70 6.28 2.35 12.99
N GLU A 71 6.09 1.87 14.21
CA GLU A 71 5.91 0.47 14.60
C GLU A 71 4.94 -0.34 13.72
N LYS A 72 3.97 0.26 13.01
CA LYS A 72 2.94 -0.47 12.25
C LYS A 72 2.85 0.00 10.80
N ALA A 73 2.95 -0.95 9.86
CA ALA A 73 2.60 -0.77 8.46
C ALA A 73 1.08 -0.92 8.29
N CYS A 74 0.38 0.18 7.98
CA CYS A 74 -1.08 0.21 7.95
C CYS A 74 -1.62 1.09 6.82
N GLY A 75 -2.59 0.54 6.09
CA GLY A 75 -3.27 1.23 5.01
C GLY A 75 -4.47 0.45 4.49
N ILE A 76 -5.19 1.10 3.59
CA ILE A 76 -6.29 0.52 2.83
C ILE A 76 -6.12 0.94 1.37
N VAL A 77 -6.43 0.03 0.46
CA VAL A 77 -6.61 0.31 -0.97
C VAL A 77 -8.02 -0.09 -1.41
N THR A 78 -8.58 0.71 -2.29
CA THR A 78 -9.89 0.54 -2.90
C THR A 78 -9.76 0.54 -4.42
N TYR A 79 -10.47 -0.38 -5.06
CA TYR A 79 -10.65 -0.44 -6.51
C TYR A 79 -12.12 -0.58 -6.85
N GLU A 80 -12.54 0.04 -7.95
CA GLU A 80 -13.80 -0.29 -8.60
C GLU A 80 -13.59 -1.49 -9.53
N ILE A 81 -14.44 -2.51 -9.40
CA ILE A 81 -14.45 -3.67 -10.29
C ILE A 81 -15.30 -3.31 -11.51
N ASP A 82 -14.72 -3.42 -12.69
CA ASP A 82 -15.42 -3.24 -13.97
C ASP A 82 -16.56 -4.24 -14.08
N GLU A 83 -17.77 -3.78 -13.85
CA GLU A 83 -18.98 -4.59 -14.03
C GLU A 83 -20.10 -3.72 -14.60
N LYS A 84 -20.74 -4.23 -15.65
CA LYS A 84 -21.98 -3.68 -16.20
C LYS A 84 -23.15 -4.04 -15.28
N HIS A 85 -23.13 -3.59 -14.04
CA HIS A 85 -24.26 -3.82 -13.15
C HIS A 85 -25.45 -2.97 -13.57
N LYS A 86 -26.64 -3.58 -13.53
CA LYS A 86 -27.91 -3.02 -14.05
C LYS A 86 -28.38 -1.72 -13.38
N ASN A 87 -27.69 -1.21 -12.35
CA ASN A 87 -28.15 -0.07 -11.53
C ASN A 87 -27.05 0.98 -11.26
N ASN A 88 -26.02 1.11 -12.13
CA ASN A 88 -24.97 2.14 -12.08
C ASN A 88 -24.14 2.25 -10.77
N SER A 89 -24.32 1.34 -9.80
CA SER A 89 -23.55 1.35 -8.56
C SER A 89 -22.26 0.52 -8.74
N PRO A 90 -21.08 1.08 -8.45
CA PRO A 90 -19.82 0.36 -8.62
C PRO A 90 -19.67 -0.73 -7.56
N LEU A 91 -19.19 -1.91 -7.96
CA LEU A 91 -18.71 -2.93 -7.04
C LEU A 91 -17.27 -2.60 -6.62
N LEU A 92 -16.95 -2.71 -5.34
CA LEU A 92 -15.63 -2.33 -4.81
C LEU A 92 -14.83 -3.53 -4.29
N LEU A 93 -13.55 -3.58 -4.64
CA LEU A 93 -12.54 -4.38 -3.94
C LEU A 93 -11.84 -3.51 -2.90
N ILE A 94 -11.90 -3.90 -1.63
CA ILE A 94 -11.24 -3.20 -0.53
C ILE A 94 -10.23 -4.14 0.11
N VAL A 95 -8.96 -3.72 0.17
CA VAL A 95 -7.89 -4.48 0.83
C VAL A 95 -7.27 -3.61 1.90
N GLY A 96 -7.44 -4.02 3.16
CA GLY A 96 -6.86 -3.36 4.33
C GLY A 96 -5.75 -4.19 4.96
N TRP A 97 -4.73 -3.53 5.50
CA TRP A 97 -3.63 -4.20 6.19
C TRP A 97 -3.21 -3.45 7.46
N ARG A 98 -2.69 -4.24 8.41
CA ARG A 98 -1.98 -3.77 9.60
C ARG A 98 -0.97 -4.83 9.99
N VAL A 99 0.32 -4.53 9.80
CA VAL A 99 1.42 -5.45 10.12
C VAL A 99 2.38 -4.76 11.08
N SER A 100 2.73 -5.44 12.15
CA SER A 100 3.84 -5.12 13.06
C SER A 100 4.81 -6.29 13.04
N GLN A 101 6.10 -6.00 12.93
CA GLN A 101 7.17 -6.95 13.23
C GLN A 101 7.43 -7.00 14.73
#